data_AF-A0A7K6SG88-F1
#
_entry.id   AF-A0A7K6SG88-F1
#
_cell.length_a   1.000
_cell.length_b   1.000
_cell.length_c   1.000
_cell.angle_alpha   90.00
_cell.angle_beta   90.00
_cell.angle_gamma   90.00
#
_symmetry.space_group_name_H-M   'P 1'
#
loop_
_entity.id
_entity.type
_entity.pdbx_description
1 polymer ?
#
loop_
_entity_poly.entity_id
_entity_poly.type
_entity_poly.pdbx_seq_one_letter_code
_entity_poly.pdbx_strand_id
1 'polypeptide(L)'
;MVPCHVPAGRAGVVEVQPSVTAVLGQDVVLPCRYRAQEQEQVVQVTWLKRGPEGTRARLAVLDRQHGEHVQEPYAGRVLRRAAGGELEDGAIVLR
;
A
#
# COMPACT_ATOMS: atom_id res chain seq x y z
N MET A 1 40.64 9.07 -11.37
CA MET A 1 39.40 8.62 -10.71
C MET A 1 38.26 9.01 -11.65
N VAL A 2 37.74 8.05 -12.42
CA VAL A 2 36.66 8.31 -13.39
C VAL A 2 35.35 8.33 -12.60
N PRO A 3 34.53 9.39 -12.66
CA PRO A 3 33.26 9.39 -11.94
C PRO A 3 32.32 8.37 -12.59
N CYS A 4 31.92 7.36 -11.83
CA CYS A 4 30.88 6.43 -12.24
C CYS A 4 29.57 7.22 -12.35
N HIS A 5 29.18 7.56 -13.58
CA HIS A 5 27.84 8.04 -13.88
C HIS A 5 26.90 6.84 -13.74
N VAL A 6 26.22 6.73 -12.59
CA VAL A 6 25.05 5.86 -12.49
C VAL A 6 23.94 6.58 -13.25
N PRO A 7 23.46 6.07 -14.40
CA PRO A 7 22.29 6.65 -15.02
C PRO A 7 21.16 6.61 -14.00
N ALA A 8 20.53 7.75 -13.73
CA ALA A 8 19.36 7.80 -12.88
C ALA A 8 18.28 6.93 -13.53
N GLY A 9 18.18 5.67 -13.10
CA GLY A 9 17.09 4.78 -13.46
C GLY A 9 15.79 5.47 -13.08
N ARG A 10 14.81 5.48 -13.99
CA ARG A 10 13.47 5.93 -13.63
C ARG A 10 12.98 4.97 -12.56
N ALA A 11 12.59 5.47 -11.40
CA ALA A 11 11.95 4.67 -10.36
C ALA A 11 10.45 4.58 -10.64
N GLY A 12 9.82 3.49 -10.20
CA GLY A 12 8.36 3.41 -10.19
C GLY A 12 7.70 4.46 -9.29
N VAL A 13 6.41 4.66 -9.49
CA VAL A 13 5.62 5.71 -8.80
C VAL A 13 4.46 5.07 -8.05
N VAL A 14 4.24 5.55 -6.82
CA VAL A 14 3.03 5.21 -6.06
C VAL A 14 1.92 6.19 -6.42
N GLU A 15 0.84 5.68 -6.98
CA GLU A 15 -0.39 6.38 -7.32
C GLU A 15 -1.43 6.16 -6.21
N VAL A 16 -1.85 7.25 -5.57
CA VAL A 16 -2.88 7.26 -4.51
C VAL A 16 -3.89 8.35 -4.78
N GLN A 17 -5.11 8.19 -4.26
CA GLN A 17 -6.06 9.31 -4.18
C GLN A 17 -5.75 10.13 -2.91
N PRO A 18 -5.51 11.45 -3.01
CA PRO A 18 -5.13 12.27 -1.86
C PRO A 18 -6.20 12.35 -0.77
N SER A 19 -7.48 12.25 -1.16
CA SER A 19 -8.62 12.30 -0.27
C SER A 19 -9.66 11.29 -0.73
N VAL A 20 -10.21 10.56 0.22
CA VAL A 20 -11.33 9.64 0.02
C VAL A 20 -12.30 9.91 1.17
N THR A 21 -13.56 10.16 0.84
CA THR A 21 -14.63 10.38 1.81
C THR A 21 -15.66 9.26 1.69
N ALA A 22 -16.19 8.84 2.83
CA ALA A 22 -17.22 7.82 2.92
C ALA A 22 -18.19 8.17 4.04
N VAL A 23 -19.41 7.62 3.95
CA VAL A 23 -20.41 7.72 5.01
C VAL A 23 -20.10 6.67 6.07
N LEU A 24 -20.35 7.00 7.34
CA LEU A 24 -20.16 6.06 8.45
C LEU A 24 -20.93 4.75 8.21
N GLY A 25 -20.26 3.61 8.37
CA GLY A 25 -20.84 2.29 8.14
C GLY A 25 -20.90 1.86 6.67
N GLN A 26 -20.28 2.61 5.76
CA GLN A 26 -20.05 2.18 4.38
C GLN A 26 -18.62 1.72 4.20
N ASP A 27 -18.47 0.63 3.46
CA ASP A 27 -17.18 0.16 2.98
C ASP A 27 -16.54 1.24 2.10
N VAL A 28 -15.26 1.49 2.31
CA VAL A 28 -14.48 2.45 1.52
C VAL A 28 -13.24 1.80 0.94
N VAL A 29 -13.00 2.06 -0.34
CA VAL A 29 -11.74 1.65 -0.99
C VAL A 29 -10.71 2.74 -0.76
N LEU A 30 -9.57 2.36 -0.19
CA LEU A 30 -8.37 3.20 -0.15
C LEU A 30 -7.45 2.76 -1.30
N PRO A 31 -7.45 3.50 -2.42
CA PRO A 31 -6.70 3.12 -3.61
C PRO A 31 -5.21 3.39 -3.40
N CYS A 32 -4.40 2.39 -3.75
CA CYS A 32 -2.95 2.49 -3.81
C CYS A 32 -2.49 1.61 -4.96
N ARG A 33 -1.77 2.19 -5.92
CA ARG A 33 -1.20 1.45 -7.04
C ARG A 33 0.26 1.79 -7.19
N TYR A 34 1.12 0.79 -7.32
CA TYR A 34 2.51 1.01 -7.72
C TYR A 34 2.66 0.80 -9.22
N ARG A 35 3.09 1.83 -9.92
CA ARG A 35 3.46 1.76 -11.32
C ARG A 35 4.94 1.40 -11.44
N ALA A 36 5.21 0.11 -11.45
CA ALA A 36 6.53 -0.47 -11.61
C ALA A 36 7.18 -0.09 -12.95
N GLN A 37 8.49 0.11 -12.94
CA GLN A 37 9.33 0.14 -14.15
C GLN A 37 9.79 -1.29 -14.51
N GLU A 38 10.48 -1.46 -15.64
CA GLU A 38 11.04 -2.76 -16.00
C GLU A 38 11.90 -3.33 -14.86
N GLN A 39 11.72 -4.62 -14.56
CA GLN A 39 12.38 -5.38 -13.49
C GLN A 39 12.00 -5.00 -12.04
N GLU A 40 11.15 -4.00 -11.81
CA GLU A 40 10.64 -3.71 -10.47
C GLU A 40 9.50 -4.67 -10.09
N GLN A 41 9.50 -5.13 -8.84
CA GLN A 41 8.45 -5.99 -8.28
C GLN A 41 8.10 -5.52 -6.88
N VAL A 42 6.81 -5.44 -6.56
CA VAL A 42 6.36 -5.11 -5.20
C VAL A 42 6.37 -6.39 -4.37
N VAL A 43 7.16 -6.40 -3.29
CA VAL A 43 7.22 -7.55 -2.36
C VAL A 43 6.30 -7.37 -1.16
N GLN A 44 6.04 -6.12 -0.76
CA GLN A 44 5.24 -5.80 0.41
C GLN A 44 4.57 -4.43 0.26
N VAL A 45 3.31 -4.33 0.69
CA VAL A 45 2.58 -3.06 0.88
C VAL A 45 2.24 -2.93 2.36
N THR A 46 2.48 -1.75 2.94
CA THR A 46 2.13 -1.47 4.34
C THR A 46 1.19 -0.28 4.43
N TRP A 47 0.00 -0.50 4.97
CA TRP A 47 -0.95 0.56 5.26
C TRP A 47 -0.74 1.10 6.67
N LEU A 48 -0.53 2.42 6.75
CA LEU A 48 -0.32 3.13 8.01
C LEU A 48 -1.38 4.22 8.15
N LYS A 49 -2.07 4.26 9.29
CA LYS A 49 -2.88 5.39 9.71
C LYS A 49 -2.00 6.38 10.47
N ARG A 50 -1.96 7.63 9.99
CA ARG A 50 -1.36 8.73 10.76
C ARG A 50 -2.35 9.17 11.83
N GLY A 51 -1.91 9.22 13.07
CA GLY A 51 -2.67 9.72 14.21
C GLY A 51 -2.26 11.15 14.59
N PRO A 52 -2.79 11.64 15.72
CA PRO A 52 -2.36 12.90 16.32
C PRO A 52 -0.85 12.90 16.57
N GLU A 53 -0.24 14.09 16.58
CA GLU A 53 1.18 14.28 16.89
C GLU A 53 2.15 13.45 16.01
N GLY A 54 1.74 13.12 14.78
CA GLY A 54 2.58 12.38 13.84
C GLY A 54 2.74 10.89 14.15
N THR A 55 2.00 10.36 15.13
CA THR A 55 1.97 8.92 15.43
C THR A 55 1.55 8.11 14.20
N ARG A 56 2.08 6.90 14.08
CA ARG A 56 1.77 5.99 12.96
C ARG A 56 1.30 4.65 13.51
N ALA A 57 0.04 4.32 13.26
CA ALA A 57 -0.52 3.01 13.58
C ALA A 57 -0.56 2.16 12.32
N ARG A 58 -0.01 0.95 12.39
CA ARG A 58 -0.12 -0.01 11.28
C ARG A 58 -1.54 -0.53 11.19
N LEU A 59 -2.09 -0.58 9.98
CA LEU A 59 -3.42 -1.13 9.68
C LEU A 59 -3.27 -2.58 9.22
N ALA A 60 -2.53 -2.76 8.12
CA ALA A 60 -2.29 -4.04 7.50
C ALA A 60 -0.93 -4.08 6.77
N VAL A 61 -0.40 -5.28 6.62
CA VAL A 61 0.72 -5.63 5.73
C VAL A 61 0.20 -6.61 4.71
N LEU A 62 0.38 -6.30 3.43
CA LEU A 62 0.14 -7.22 2.32
C LEU A 62 1.50 -7.68 1.84
N ASP A 63 1.83 -8.95 2.04
CA ASP A 63 3.10 -9.54 1.68
C ASP A 63 2.89 -10.61 0.60
N ARG A 64 3.83 -10.68 -0.34
CA ARG A 64 3.72 -11.59 -1.47
C ARG A 64 3.86 -13.06 -1.06
N GLN A 65 4.68 -13.35 -0.05
CA GLN A 65 4.97 -14.72 0.40
C GLN A 65 4.13 -15.12 1.62
N HIS A 66 3.86 -14.17 2.51
CA HIS A 66 3.20 -14.43 3.80
C HIS A 66 1.71 -14.04 3.81
N GLY A 67 1.20 -13.46 2.72
CA GLY A 67 -0.20 -13.07 2.61
C GLY A 67 -0.51 -11.77 3.35
N GLU A 68 -1.74 -11.64 3.84
CA GLU A 68 -2.22 -10.45 4.54
C GLU A 68 -2.10 -10.63 6.06
N HIS A 69 -1.58 -9.60 6.74
CA HIS A 69 -1.58 -9.48 8.18
C HIS A 69 -2.23 -8.16 8.60
N VAL A 70 -3.38 -8.24 9.28
CA VAL A 70 -4.13 -7.10 9.80
C VAL A 70 -3.92 -7.00 11.31
N GLN A 71 -3.60 -5.80 11.80
CA GLN A 71 -3.40 -5.58 13.24
C GLN A 71 -4.72 -5.77 14.00
N GLU A 72 -4.67 -6.29 15.23
CA GLU A 72 -5.86 -6.70 16.00
C GLU A 72 -6.95 -5.63 16.09
N PRO A 73 -6.63 -4.33 16.31
CA PRO A 73 -7.67 -3.30 16.35
C PRO A 73 -8.47 -3.18 15.06
N TYR A 74 -7.92 -3.61 13.92
CA TYR A 74 -8.54 -3.53 12.60
C TYR A 74 -8.93 -4.91 12.04
N ALA A 75 -8.78 -5.98 12.84
CA ALA A 75 -9.10 -7.33 12.41
C ALA A 75 -10.54 -7.43 11.91
N GLY A 76 -10.70 -8.04 10.75
CA GLY A 76 -11.99 -8.15 10.08
C GLY A 76 -12.58 -6.82 9.61
N ARG A 77 -11.84 -5.71 9.60
CA ARG A 77 -12.29 -4.42 9.00
C ARG A 77 -11.50 -4.05 7.76
N VAL A 78 -10.28 -4.54 7.65
CA VAL A 78 -9.43 -4.36 6.47
C VAL A 78 -9.49 -5.62 5.62
N LEU A 79 -9.71 -5.46 4.32
CA LEU A 79 -9.67 -6.52 3.33
C LEU A 79 -8.81 -6.08 2.15
N ARG A 80 -7.95 -6.96 1.65
CA ARG A 80 -7.27 -6.75 0.37
C ARG A 80 -8.28 -6.69 -0.78
N ARG A 81 -8.17 -5.69 -1.67
CA ARG A 81 -9.03 -5.57 -2.86
C ARG A 81 -8.65 -6.56 -3.97
N ALA A 82 -7.36 -6.72 -4.24
CA ALA A 82 -6.89 -7.62 -5.28
C ALA A 82 -6.84 -9.08 -4.79
N ALA A 83 -7.53 -9.99 -5.50
CA ALA A 83 -7.56 -11.42 -5.15
C ALA A 83 -6.33 -12.20 -5.66
N GLY A 84 -5.56 -11.65 -6.60
CA GLY A 84 -4.59 -12.39 -7.40
C GLY A 84 -3.13 -12.39 -6.92
N GLY A 85 -2.84 -11.98 -5.69
CA GLY A 85 -1.44 -11.96 -5.20
C GLY A 85 -0.60 -10.77 -5.69
N GLU A 86 -0.97 -10.13 -6.82
CA GLU A 86 -0.38 -8.90 -7.36
C GLU A 86 -0.42 -7.75 -6.35
N LEU A 87 0.75 -7.26 -5.93
CA LEU A 87 0.88 -6.19 -4.93
C LEU A 87 1.00 -4.80 -5.56
N GLU A 88 1.11 -4.73 -6.88
CA GLU A 88 1.01 -3.50 -7.68
C GLU A 88 -0.34 -2.83 -7.44
N ASP A 89 -1.43 -3.61 -7.26
CA ASP A 89 -2.69 -3.12 -6.69
C ASP A 89 -2.66 -3.36 -5.16
N GLY A 90 -2.12 -2.37 -4.46
CA GLY A 90 -2.04 -2.34 -3.01
C GLY A 90 -3.32 -1.83 -2.33
N ALA A 91 -4.42 -1.67 -3.06
CA ALA A 91 -5.65 -1.12 -2.50
C ALA A 91 -6.27 -2.05 -1.44
N ILE A 92 -6.84 -1.42 -0.41
CA ILE A 92 -7.62 -2.11 0.62
C ILE A 92 -9.05 -1.58 0.67
N VAL A 93 -9.95 -2.42 1.15
CA VAL A 93 -11.29 -2.04 1.58
C VAL A 93 -11.28 -1.91 3.09
N LEU A 94 -11.83 -0.81 3.60
CA LEU A 94 -12.08 -0.60 5.02
C LEU A 94 -13.60 -0.60 5.25
N ARG A 95 -14.09 -1.53 6.07
CA ARG A 95 -15.50 -1.62 6.50
C ARG A 95 -15.71 -1.18 7.95
#